data_AF-A0A662YAV5-F1
#
_entry.id   AF-A0A662YAV5-F1
#
_cell.length_a   1.000
_cell.length_b   1.000
_cell.length_c   1.000
_cell.angle_alpha   90.00
_cell.angle_beta   90.00
_cell.angle_gamma   90.00
#
_symmetry.space_group_name_H-M   'P 1'
#
loop_
_entity.id
_entity.type
_entity.pdbx_description
1 polymer ?
#
loop_
_entity_poly.entity_id
_entity_poly.type
_entity_poly.pdbx_seq_one_letter_code
_entity_poly.pdbx_strand_id
1 'polypeptide(L)'
;MQTLVGAAALGVLLLVAWVTPLWDPASLRGDEQSNEAHASAGFAHMFATKTMYWNQREAKGDKNDAALMRALVALPALAETPNRALFRQELQLIQTQIVPFVDDLPFDIALYRSKHNWCSLMTKALARSVDYLDDLKEFYLIGAGYTINYEMAAVLLRDIFAAMKARATDDSALAGNFFFAHAETTLPLMTLMGYGDRSRLLADFTKAEIASRAFRTSVLAPFAANVEFRLLQRKARDMEYYVQILVNEKEAEIPGCGRIFCKLSDLERQWHYYLKTYDFQQDCQ
;
A
#
# COMPACT_ATOMS: atom_id res chain seq x y z
N MET A 1 14.95 25.82 16.83
CA MET A 1 15.66 24.61 16.35
C MET A 1 14.86 23.39 16.81
N GLN A 2 14.83 22.33 16.01
CA GLN A 2 14.51 20.90 16.29
C GLN A 2 13.65 20.57 17.53
N THR A 3 12.63 19.71 17.42
CA THR A 3 12.71 18.37 16.80
C THR A 3 11.51 17.99 15.94
N LEU A 4 11.77 17.41 14.76
CA LEU A 4 10.87 16.42 14.17
C LEU A 4 11.09 15.09 14.89
N VAL A 5 10.02 14.33 15.13
CA VAL A 5 10.04 12.99 15.72
C VAL A 5 9.04 12.12 14.96
N GLY A 6 9.40 10.89 14.60
CA GLY A 6 8.44 9.86 14.16
C GLY A 6 8.27 9.63 12.65
N ALA A 7 9.13 10.16 11.77
CA ALA A 7 9.15 9.75 10.36
C ALA A 7 9.96 8.42 10.22
N ALA A 8 9.26 7.29 10.08
CA ALA A 8 9.86 5.95 10.14
C ALA A 8 9.28 4.96 9.10
N ALA A 9 9.16 5.37 7.83
CA ALA A 9 8.85 4.48 6.71
C ALA A 9 10.15 3.97 6.05
N LEU A 10 10.63 2.79 6.46
CA LEU A 10 11.86 2.19 5.93
C LEU A 10 11.60 1.23 4.76
N GLY A 11 12.18 1.56 3.59
CA GLY A 11 12.48 0.60 2.52
C GLY A 11 11.28 0.02 1.77
N VAL A 12 10.81 0.75 0.76
CA VAL A 12 10.01 0.19 -0.35
C VAL A 12 10.94 -0.25 -1.48
N LEU A 13 10.71 -1.44 -2.02
CA LEU A 13 11.40 -1.99 -3.19
C LEU A 13 10.51 -1.85 -4.43
N LEU A 14 10.84 -0.94 -5.34
CA LEU A 14 10.21 -0.90 -6.67
C LEU A 14 11.05 -1.73 -7.63
N LEU A 15 10.55 -2.92 -7.98
CA LEU A 15 11.25 -3.89 -8.80
C LEU A 15 10.76 -3.78 -10.26
N VAL A 16 11.65 -3.71 -11.23
CA VAL A 16 11.28 -3.70 -12.65
C VAL A 16 12.11 -4.75 -13.38
N ALA A 17 11.62 -5.98 -13.43
CA ALA A 17 12.35 -7.15 -13.95
C ALA A 17 11.74 -7.64 -15.27
N TRP A 18 12.45 -7.47 -16.40
CA TRP A 18 11.84 -7.58 -17.73
C TRP A 18 12.71 -8.28 -18.80
N VAL A 19 12.57 -9.61 -18.88
CA VAL A 19 12.19 -10.37 -20.10
C VAL A 19 12.18 -11.88 -19.77
N THR A 20 11.03 -12.54 -19.96
CA THR A 20 10.91 -14.01 -19.88
C THR A 20 10.27 -14.56 -21.17
N PRO A 21 10.96 -15.43 -21.95
CA PRO A 21 10.47 -15.91 -23.25
C PRO A 21 9.42 -17.04 -23.13
N LEU A 22 8.55 -16.98 -22.11
CA LEU A 22 7.58 -18.02 -21.75
C LEU A 22 6.18 -17.44 -21.58
N TRP A 23 5.52 -17.15 -22.70
CA TRP A 23 4.05 -17.07 -22.73
C TRP A 23 3.47 -18.09 -23.70
N ASP A 24 2.72 -19.05 -23.14
CA ASP A 24 1.75 -19.88 -23.83
C ASP A 24 0.51 -19.94 -22.91
N PRO A 25 -0.67 -19.46 -23.32
CA PRO A 25 -1.86 -19.45 -22.47
C PRO A 25 -2.37 -20.84 -22.09
N ALA A 26 -1.86 -21.93 -22.69
CA ALA A 26 -2.18 -23.29 -22.31
C ALA A 26 -1.35 -23.82 -21.11
N SER A 27 -0.15 -23.30 -20.85
CA SER A 27 0.79 -23.92 -19.89
C SER A 27 0.43 -23.71 -18.42
N LEU A 28 -0.51 -22.80 -18.10
CA LEU A 28 -1.00 -22.55 -16.73
C LEU A 28 -2.05 -23.57 -16.25
N ARG A 29 -2.17 -24.73 -16.92
CA ARG A 29 -2.83 -25.94 -16.42
C ARG A 29 -1.91 -27.16 -16.55
N GLY A 30 -0.77 -27.08 -15.87
CA GLY A 30 0.14 -28.18 -15.61
C GLY A 30 0.77 -28.03 -14.21
N ASP A 31 1.08 -29.14 -13.56
CA ASP A 31 1.52 -29.17 -12.15
C ASP A 31 2.96 -28.68 -11.97
N GLU A 32 3.16 -27.38 -11.76
CA GLU A 32 4.43 -26.84 -11.26
C GLU A 32 4.38 -26.65 -9.73
N GLN A 33 4.49 -27.76 -9.01
CA GLN A 33 4.55 -27.81 -7.54
C GLN A 33 5.96 -27.38 -7.05
N SER A 34 6.35 -26.15 -7.35
CA SER A 34 7.64 -25.55 -6.97
C SER A 34 7.65 -25.08 -5.51
N ASN A 35 8.84 -24.95 -4.92
CA ASN A 35 9.03 -24.72 -3.48
C ASN A 35 8.83 -23.25 -3.00
N GLU A 36 8.04 -22.44 -3.71
CA GLU A 36 7.81 -21.01 -3.37
C GLU A 36 7.17 -20.79 -1.99
N ALA A 37 6.46 -21.79 -1.47
CA ALA A 37 5.89 -21.79 -0.12
C ALA A 37 6.95 -21.57 1.00
N HIS A 38 8.20 -21.97 0.76
CA HIS A 38 9.28 -21.79 1.75
C HIS A 38 9.95 -20.41 1.68
N ALA A 39 9.98 -19.75 0.51
CA ALA A 39 10.54 -18.41 0.36
C ALA A 39 9.57 -17.32 0.86
N SER A 40 8.31 -17.39 0.43
CA SER A 40 7.25 -16.43 0.79
C SER A 40 6.98 -16.38 2.30
N ALA A 41 6.98 -17.54 2.97
CA ALA A 41 6.87 -17.62 4.43
C ALA A 41 8.03 -16.93 5.17
N GLY A 42 9.22 -16.84 4.55
CA GLY A 42 10.37 -16.13 5.09
C GLY A 42 10.14 -14.62 5.18
N PHE A 43 9.57 -14.00 4.14
CA PHE A 43 9.41 -12.54 4.05
C PHE A 43 8.05 -12.03 4.56
N ALA A 44 7.04 -12.88 4.75
CA ALA A 44 5.70 -12.50 5.24
C ALA A 44 5.65 -11.78 6.61
N HIS A 45 6.75 -11.74 7.37
CA HIS A 45 6.88 -10.94 8.60
C HIS A 45 7.37 -9.50 8.37
N MET A 46 7.98 -9.21 7.22
CA MET A 46 8.41 -7.86 6.84
C MET A 46 7.23 -7.04 6.31
N PHE A 47 6.20 -7.68 5.74
CA PHE A 47 4.91 -7.09 5.37
C PHE A 47 3.92 -6.93 6.54
N ALA A 48 4.37 -7.08 7.79
CA ALA A 48 3.50 -7.17 8.95
C ALA A 48 2.88 -5.81 9.33
N THR A 49 1.67 -5.55 8.82
CA THR A 49 0.85 -4.42 9.26
C THR A 49 0.04 -4.76 10.52
N LYS A 50 -0.33 -3.72 11.29
CA LYS A 50 -1.19 -3.80 12.49
C LYS A 50 -2.35 -4.77 12.28
N THR A 51 -3.03 -4.66 11.14
CA THR A 51 -4.26 -5.37 10.78
C THR A 51 -4.03 -6.77 10.22
N MET A 52 -2.96 -6.97 9.42
CA MET A 52 -2.62 -8.29 8.89
C MET A 52 -2.29 -9.27 10.02
N TYR A 53 -1.58 -8.80 11.06
CA TYR A 53 -1.30 -9.59 12.26
C TYR A 53 -2.59 -10.05 12.98
N TRP A 54 -3.56 -9.16 13.17
CA TRP A 54 -4.83 -9.51 13.83
C TRP A 54 -5.66 -10.53 13.03
N ASN A 55 -5.68 -10.41 11.70
CA ASN A 55 -6.33 -11.40 10.84
C ASN A 55 -5.65 -12.78 10.93
N GLN A 56 -4.31 -12.83 11.04
CA GLN A 56 -3.55 -14.08 11.30
C GLN A 56 -3.83 -14.67 12.70
N ARG A 57 -4.15 -13.85 13.70
CA ARG A 57 -4.45 -14.30 15.07
C ARG A 57 -5.84 -14.92 15.18
N GLU A 58 -6.86 -14.33 14.57
CA GLU A 58 -8.21 -14.90 14.57
C GLU A 58 -8.31 -16.23 13.80
N ALA A 59 -7.50 -16.42 12.76
CA ALA A 59 -7.37 -17.71 12.06
C ALA A 59 -6.88 -18.85 12.98
N LYS A 60 -6.39 -18.54 14.19
CA LYS A 60 -6.02 -19.50 15.24
C LYS A 60 -7.04 -19.61 16.40
N GLY A 61 -8.21 -19.00 16.26
CA GLY A 61 -9.36 -19.18 17.17
C GLY A 61 -9.31 -18.44 18.50
N ASP A 62 -8.33 -17.55 18.71
CA ASP A 62 -8.13 -16.79 19.94
C ASP A 62 -9.23 -15.72 20.13
N LYS A 63 -9.86 -15.65 21.31
CA LYS A 63 -11.09 -14.88 21.55
C LYS A 63 -10.81 -13.56 22.27
N ASN A 64 -11.42 -12.47 21.78
CA ASN A 64 -11.28 -11.13 22.37
C ASN A 64 -11.77 -11.09 23.83
N ASP A 65 -10.97 -10.47 24.71
CA ASP A 65 -11.39 -10.17 26.07
C ASP A 65 -12.29 -8.92 26.10
N ALA A 66 -13.48 -9.05 26.69
CA ALA A 66 -14.50 -8.01 26.73
C ALA A 66 -14.20 -6.88 27.73
N ALA A 67 -13.24 -7.07 28.65
CA ALA A 67 -12.87 -6.04 29.62
C ALA A 67 -12.24 -4.81 28.94
N LEU A 68 -11.26 -5.02 28.05
CA LEU A 68 -10.47 -3.94 27.45
C LEU A 68 -11.29 -3.05 26.49
N MET A 69 -12.37 -3.61 25.92
CA MET A 69 -13.35 -2.84 25.14
C MET A 69 -14.00 -1.71 25.95
N ARG A 70 -14.20 -1.87 27.27
CA ARG A 70 -14.82 -0.81 28.10
C ARG A 70 -13.91 0.40 28.31
N ALA A 71 -12.59 0.20 28.31
CA ALA A 71 -11.63 1.30 28.44
C ALA A 71 -11.50 2.12 27.14
N LEU A 72 -11.70 1.49 25.98
CA LEU A 72 -11.45 2.10 24.67
C LEU A 72 -12.73 2.56 23.94
N VAL A 73 -13.91 2.10 24.38
CA VAL A 73 -15.22 2.59 23.92
C VAL A 73 -15.69 3.81 24.75
N ALA A 74 -14.75 4.59 25.31
CA ALA A 74 -15.03 5.92 25.85
C ALA A 74 -15.28 6.96 24.75
N LEU A 75 -14.85 6.71 23.50
CA LEU A 75 -14.94 7.66 22.38
C LEU A 75 -16.37 8.16 22.05
N PRO A 76 -17.44 7.33 22.08
CA PRO A 76 -18.81 7.84 21.95
C PRO A 76 -19.24 8.70 23.14
N ALA A 77 -18.86 8.33 24.36
CA ALA A 77 -19.18 9.11 25.56
C ALA A 77 -18.48 10.47 25.57
N LEU A 78 -17.26 10.56 25.02
CA LEU A 78 -16.52 11.82 24.84
C LEU A 78 -17.29 12.85 23.98
N ALA A 79 -17.97 12.41 22.93
CA ALA A 79 -18.78 13.29 22.06
C ALA A 79 -19.99 13.91 22.78
N GLU A 80 -20.50 13.25 23.83
CA GLU A 80 -21.61 13.74 24.66
C GLU A 80 -21.13 14.57 25.87
N THR A 81 -19.82 14.73 26.10
CA THR A 81 -19.32 15.53 27.22
C THR A 81 -19.53 17.04 27.00
N PRO A 82 -20.24 17.76 27.89
CA PRO A 82 -20.33 19.22 27.81
C PRO A 82 -19.01 19.92 28.22
N ASN A 83 -18.08 19.19 28.84
CA ASN A 83 -16.83 19.73 29.38
C ASN A 83 -15.68 19.72 28.35
N ARG A 84 -15.56 20.81 27.60
CA ARG A 84 -14.47 21.08 26.63
C ARG A 84 -13.04 21.14 27.21
N ALA A 85 -12.87 21.04 28.53
CA ALA A 85 -11.55 20.87 29.15
C ALA A 85 -11.20 19.38 29.27
N LEU A 86 -12.12 18.56 29.80
CA LEU A 86 -11.96 17.11 29.91
C LEU A 86 -11.72 16.47 28.53
N PHE A 87 -12.57 16.82 27.55
CA PHE A 87 -12.44 16.38 26.16
C PHE A 87 -11.07 16.70 25.54
N ARG A 88 -10.48 17.86 25.88
CA ARG A 88 -9.12 18.22 25.41
C ARG A 88 -8.02 17.43 26.14
N GLN A 89 -8.18 17.16 27.43
CA GLN A 89 -7.22 16.38 28.21
C GLN A 89 -7.20 14.91 27.77
N GLU A 90 -8.35 14.32 27.45
CA GLU A 90 -8.45 12.96 26.92
C GLU A 90 -7.96 12.86 25.47
N LEU A 91 -8.25 13.84 24.60
CA LEU A 91 -7.61 13.94 23.29
C LEU A 91 -6.08 14.02 23.39
N GLN A 92 -5.56 14.80 24.34
CA GLN A 92 -4.12 14.92 24.57
C GLN A 92 -3.51 13.60 25.03
N LEU A 93 -4.18 12.83 25.91
CA LEU A 93 -3.77 11.47 26.29
C LEU A 93 -3.77 10.50 25.08
N ILE A 94 -4.81 10.53 24.26
CA ILE A 94 -4.89 9.69 23.05
C ILE A 94 -3.72 10.00 22.10
N GLN A 95 -3.47 11.28 21.81
CA GLN A 95 -2.42 11.71 20.89
C GLN A 95 -1.00 11.52 21.42
N THR A 96 -0.77 11.69 22.74
CA THR A 96 0.60 11.65 23.31
C THR A 96 1.01 10.30 23.88
N GLN A 97 0.06 9.39 24.14
CA GLN A 97 0.35 8.08 24.73
C GLN A 97 -0.22 6.92 23.92
N ILE A 98 -1.47 6.98 23.45
CA ILE A 98 -2.09 5.82 22.78
C ILE A 98 -1.60 5.68 21.34
N VAL A 99 -1.54 6.76 20.55
CA VAL A 99 -1.11 6.69 19.14
C VAL A 99 0.34 6.19 19.00
N PRO A 100 1.36 6.78 19.66
CA PRO A 100 2.75 6.28 19.56
C PRO A 100 2.90 4.81 19.98
N PHE A 101 2.18 4.41 21.03
CA PHE A 101 2.13 3.03 21.51
C PHE A 101 1.56 2.03 20.48
N VAL A 102 0.61 2.45 19.64
CA VAL A 102 0.09 1.60 18.55
C VAL A 102 1.06 1.59 17.35
N ASP A 103 1.82 2.67 17.16
CA ASP A 103 2.80 2.81 16.07
C ASP A 103 4.09 1.99 16.32
N ASP A 104 4.52 1.86 17.58
CA ASP A 104 5.67 1.01 17.97
C ASP A 104 5.42 -0.50 17.78
N LEU A 105 4.15 -0.95 17.85
CA LEU A 105 3.76 -2.36 17.80
C LEU A 105 4.23 -3.09 16.51
N PRO A 106 4.00 -2.57 15.29
CA PRO A 106 4.60 -3.10 14.06
C PRO A 106 6.12 -3.26 14.11
N PHE A 107 6.85 -2.36 14.76
CA PHE A 107 8.31 -2.46 14.87
C PHE A 107 8.75 -3.58 15.81
N ASP A 108 8.05 -3.83 16.94
CA ASP A 108 8.32 -4.98 17.83
C ASP A 108 8.12 -6.33 17.10
N ILE A 109 7.10 -6.40 16.23
CA ILE A 109 6.86 -7.56 15.35
C ILE A 109 7.94 -7.69 14.27
N ALA A 110 8.33 -6.59 13.62
CA ALA A 110 9.31 -6.63 12.52
C ALA A 110 10.73 -6.93 13.00
N LEU A 111 11.18 -6.28 14.08
CA LEU A 111 12.56 -6.37 14.60
C LEU A 111 12.78 -7.63 15.45
N TYR A 112 11.89 -7.89 16.41
CA TYR A 112 12.09 -8.94 17.41
C TYR A 112 11.22 -10.18 17.17
N ARG A 113 10.31 -10.14 16.18
CA ARG A 113 9.28 -11.17 15.93
C ARG A 113 8.39 -11.43 17.15
N SER A 114 8.39 -10.52 18.12
CA SER A 114 7.59 -10.63 19.33
C SER A 114 6.11 -10.43 19.00
N LYS A 115 5.27 -11.29 19.56
CA LYS A 115 3.80 -11.26 19.40
C LYS A 115 3.07 -11.32 20.74
N HIS A 116 3.79 -11.09 21.85
CA HIS A 116 3.33 -11.28 23.22
C HIS A 116 3.35 -10.01 24.08
N ASN A 117 4.14 -9.00 23.69
CA ASN A 117 4.25 -7.71 24.37
C ASN A 117 3.01 -6.83 24.06
N TRP A 118 3.20 -5.75 23.29
CA TRP A 118 2.19 -4.75 22.93
C TRP A 118 0.94 -5.34 22.26
N CYS A 119 1.08 -6.49 21.57
CA CYS A 119 -0.03 -7.27 21.01
C CYS A 119 -1.10 -7.70 22.03
N SER A 120 -0.74 -7.85 23.31
CA SER A 120 -1.66 -8.28 24.37
C SER A 120 -2.55 -7.13 24.88
N LEU A 121 -2.06 -5.90 24.76
CA LEU A 121 -2.70 -4.66 25.21
C LEU A 121 -3.55 -4.01 24.10
N MET A 122 -3.62 -4.64 22.93
CA MET A 122 -4.36 -4.17 21.76
C MET A 122 -5.65 -4.98 21.62
N THR A 123 -6.81 -4.34 21.44
CA THR A 123 -8.01 -5.05 20.97
C THR A 123 -8.06 -5.04 19.45
N LYS A 124 -8.75 -6.01 18.84
CA LYS A 124 -9.08 -5.98 17.41
C LYS A 124 -9.85 -4.71 17.02
N ALA A 125 -10.66 -4.15 17.92
CA ALA A 125 -11.39 -2.90 17.68
C ALA A 125 -10.45 -1.70 17.62
N LEU A 126 -9.54 -1.55 18.58
CA LEU A 126 -8.53 -0.49 18.57
C LEU A 126 -7.60 -0.62 17.37
N ALA A 127 -7.12 -1.83 17.07
CA ALA A 127 -6.30 -2.08 15.88
C ALA A 127 -7.00 -1.63 14.59
N ARG A 128 -8.30 -1.91 14.43
CA ARG A 128 -9.11 -1.44 13.30
C ARG A 128 -9.38 0.07 13.29
N SER A 129 -9.49 0.70 14.45
CA SER A 129 -9.64 2.15 14.56
C SER A 129 -8.34 2.89 14.22
N VAL A 130 -7.18 2.36 14.62
CA VAL A 130 -5.89 2.96 14.26
C VAL A 130 -5.52 2.65 12.81
N ASP A 131 -5.78 1.45 12.30
CA ASP A 131 -5.71 1.11 10.87
C ASP A 131 -6.54 2.08 9.99
N TYR A 132 -7.65 2.61 10.50
CA TYR A 132 -8.41 3.65 9.80
C TYR A 132 -7.90 5.08 10.05
N LEU A 133 -7.29 5.36 11.20
CA LEU A 133 -6.61 6.63 11.46
C LEU A 133 -5.35 6.79 10.58
N ASP A 134 -4.57 5.73 10.42
CA ASP A 134 -3.43 5.63 9.51
C ASP A 134 -3.89 5.87 8.07
N ASP A 135 -4.98 5.22 7.64
CA ASP A 135 -5.56 5.42 6.31
C ASP A 135 -6.03 6.86 6.09
N LEU A 136 -6.72 7.47 7.06
CA LEU A 136 -7.13 8.88 6.97
C LEU A 136 -5.91 9.81 6.88
N LYS A 137 -4.87 9.55 7.67
CA LYS A 137 -3.61 10.31 7.66
C LYS A 137 -2.95 10.21 6.28
N GLU A 138 -2.64 9.01 5.79
CA GLU A 138 -1.94 8.89 4.52
C GLU A 138 -2.81 9.30 3.33
N PHE A 139 -4.12 9.04 3.35
CA PHE A 139 -5.04 9.46 2.29
C PHE A 139 -4.96 10.98 2.04
N TYR A 140 -4.97 11.80 3.10
CA TYR A 140 -4.90 13.26 2.95
C TYR A 140 -3.47 13.81 2.84
N LEU A 141 -2.43 13.11 3.32
CA LEU A 141 -1.03 13.57 3.20
C LEU A 141 -0.35 13.17 1.88
N ILE A 142 -0.51 11.93 1.42
CA ILE A 142 0.23 11.34 0.28
C ILE A 142 -0.63 10.46 -0.64
N GLY A 143 -1.89 10.22 -0.29
CA GLY A 143 -2.86 9.43 -1.06
C GLY A 143 -3.84 10.31 -1.84
N ALA A 144 -5.06 9.80 -2.06
CA ALA A 144 -6.01 10.41 -2.99
C ALA A 144 -6.77 11.65 -2.49
N GLY A 145 -6.56 12.09 -1.23
CA GLY A 145 -7.33 13.17 -0.61
C GLY A 145 -7.12 14.55 -1.23
N TYR A 146 -5.98 14.76 -1.89
CA TYR A 146 -5.74 15.89 -2.79
C TYR A 146 -5.07 15.39 -4.07
N THR A 147 -5.41 15.98 -5.21
CA THR A 147 -4.91 15.55 -6.52
C THR A 147 -3.39 15.58 -6.62
N ILE A 148 -2.76 16.68 -6.17
CA ILE A 148 -1.31 16.88 -6.27
C ILE A 148 -0.49 15.78 -5.58
N ASN A 149 -0.98 15.25 -4.45
CA ASN A 149 -0.33 14.21 -3.64
C ASN A 149 0.07 12.97 -4.45
N TYR A 150 -0.77 12.58 -5.42
CA TYR A 150 -0.48 11.43 -6.28
C TYR A 150 -0.03 11.84 -7.68
N GLU A 151 -0.51 12.96 -8.24
CA GLU A 151 -0.10 13.39 -9.59
C GLU A 151 1.39 13.74 -9.67
N MET A 152 2.02 14.16 -8.57
CA MET A 152 3.47 14.32 -8.49
C MET A 152 4.26 13.04 -8.84
N ALA A 153 3.68 11.85 -8.67
CA ALA A 153 4.29 10.58 -9.06
C ALA A 153 4.33 10.34 -10.58
N ALA A 154 3.73 11.23 -11.39
CA ALA A 154 3.80 11.17 -12.84
C ALA A 154 5.25 11.25 -13.37
N VAL A 155 6.17 11.88 -12.63
CA VAL A 155 7.61 11.89 -12.96
C VAL A 155 8.16 10.46 -12.93
N LEU A 156 7.96 9.73 -11.83
CA LEU A 156 8.39 8.33 -11.71
C LEU A 156 7.68 7.41 -12.72
N LEU A 157 6.39 7.67 -13.01
CA LEU A 157 5.68 6.93 -14.06
C LEU A 157 6.31 7.15 -15.45
N ARG A 158 6.74 8.37 -15.79
CA ARG A 158 7.44 8.67 -17.05
C ARG A 158 8.71 7.84 -17.18
N ASP A 159 9.52 7.75 -16.13
CA ASP A 159 10.79 7.01 -16.17
C ASP A 159 10.57 5.50 -16.32
N ILE A 160 9.62 4.92 -15.57
CA ILE A 160 9.22 3.51 -15.70
C ILE A 160 8.73 3.24 -17.14
N PHE A 161 7.89 4.11 -17.68
CA PHE A 161 7.30 3.93 -19.01
C PHE A 161 8.31 4.16 -20.16
N ALA A 162 9.25 5.09 -19.98
CA ALA A 162 10.35 5.32 -20.90
C ALA A 162 11.30 4.10 -20.94
N ALA A 163 11.64 3.52 -19.78
CA ALA A 163 12.44 2.31 -19.71
C ALA A 163 11.77 1.12 -20.41
N MET A 164 10.47 0.90 -20.19
CA MET A 164 9.71 -0.14 -20.90
C MET A 164 9.69 0.10 -22.41
N LYS A 165 9.54 1.34 -22.88
CA LYS A 165 9.55 1.64 -24.32
C LYS A 165 10.94 1.50 -24.95
N ALA A 166 12.01 1.94 -24.31
CA ALA A 166 13.38 1.75 -24.81
C ALA A 166 13.77 0.26 -24.91
N ARG A 167 13.23 -0.60 -24.03
CA ARG A 167 13.39 -2.06 -24.18
C ARG A 167 12.51 -2.62 -25.30
N ALA A 168 11.34 -2.04 -25.56
CA ALA A 168 10.42 -2.47 -26.63
C ALA A 168 10.92 -2.16 -28.05
N THR A 169 11.65 -1.06 -28.22
CA THR A 169 12.29 -0.64 -29.48
C THR A 169 13.70 -1.20 -29.65
N ASP A 170 14.22 -1.93 -28.65
CA ASP A 170 15.62 -2.40 -28.54
C ASP A 170 16.68 -1.27 -28.47
N ASP A 171 16.25 -0.03 -28.22
CA ASP A 171 17.12 1.14 -27.92
C ASP A 171 17.92 0.97 -26.60
N SER A 172 17.56 0.00 -25.76
CA SER A 172 18.26 -0.30 -24.51
C SER A 172 18.38 -1.80 -24.24
N ALA A 173 19.60 -2.25 -23.96
CA ALA A 173 19.92 -3.62 -23.55
C ALA A 173 19.69 -3.90 -22.04
N LEU A 174 19.15 -2.94 -21.29
CA LEU A 174 18.96 -3.07 -19.84
C LEU A 174 17.80 -4.02 -19.49
N ALA A 175 18.10 -5.12 -18.82
CA ALA A 175 17.13 -6.18 -18.47
C ALA A 175 16.24 -5.86 -17.24
N GLY A 176 16.54 -4.80 -16.49
CA GLY A 176 15.72 -4.36 -15.37
C GLY A 176 16.22 -3.12 -14.66
N ASN A 177 15.33 -2.47 -13.92
CA ASN A 177 15.60 -1.34 -13.04
C ASN A 177 15.14 -1.68 -11.62
N PHE A 178 15.84 -1.17 -10.61
CA PHE A 178 15.52 -1.42 -9.20
C PHE A 178 15.62 -0.09 -8.46
N PHE A 179 14.48 0.46 -8.04
CA PHE A 179 14.44 1.69 -7.27
C PHE A 179 14.09 1.38 -5.81
N PHE A 180 14.70 2.10 -4.89
CA PHE A 180 14.46 1.98 -3.46
C PHE A 180 13.93 3.32 -2.96
N ALA A 181 12.78 3.30 -2.29
CA ALA A 181 12.03 4.50 -1.95
C ALA A 181 11.34 4.38 -0.58
N HIS A 182 10.48 5.36 -0.25
CA HIS A 182 9.66 5.37 0.95
C HIS A 182 8.16 5.22 0.60
N ALA A 183 7.30 5.06 1.60
CA ALA A 183 5.85 4.95 1.37
C ALA A 183 5.29 6.23 0.70
N GLU A 184 5.88 7.37 1.05
CA GLU A 184 5.73 8.72 0.50
C GLU A 184 6.12 8.85 -0.99
N THR A 185 6.56 7.78 -1.65
CA THR A 185 6.76 7.71 -3.10
C THR A 185 5.85 6.68 -3.75
N THR A 186 5.70 5.51 -3.12
CA THR A 186 4.98 4.38 -3.70
C THR A 186 3.47 4.47 -3.52
N LEU A 187 2.98 5.01 -2.41
CA LEU A 187 1.55 5.25 -2.22
C LEU A 187 0.99 6.33 -3.19
N PRO A 188 1.71 7.44 -3.46
CA PRO A 188 1.46 8.31 -4.61
C PRO A 188 1.37 7.57 -5.95
N LEU A 189 2.40 6.77 -6.32
CA LEU A 189 2.43 6.05 -7.60
C LEU A 189 1.26 5.06 -7.73
N MET A 190 0.98 4.30 -6.67
CA MET A 190 -0.16 3.37 -6.59
C MET A 190 -1.50 4.09 -6.77
N THR A 191 -1.67 5.22 -6.08
CA THR A 191 -2.87 6.06 -6.18
C THR A 191 -3.04 6.62 -7.59
N LEU A 192 -1.95 7.08 -8.23
CA LEU A 192 -1.95 7.57 -9.62
C LEU A 192 -2.35 6.47 -10.61
N MET A 193 -1.86 5.24 -10.42
CA MET A 193 -2.29 4.09 -11.23
C MET A 193 -3.76 3.66 -10.98
N GLY A 194 -4.36 4.10 -9.88
CA GLY A 194 -5.75 3.80 -9.51
C GLY A 194 -5.92 2.66 -8.50
N TYR A 195 -4.83 2.23 -7.85
CA TYR A 195 -4.90 1.28 -6.74
C TYR A 195 -5.23 2.00 -5.44
N GLY A 196 -6.28 1.53 -4.75
CA GLY A 196 -6.91 2.28 -3.68
C GLY A 196 -7.87 3.31 -4.26
N ASP A 197 -9.17 3.10 -4.04
CA ASP A 197 -10.22 4.00 -4.54
C ASP A 197 -9.97 5.45 -4.09
N ARG A 198 -10.15 6.39 -5.01
CA ARG A 198 -10.00 7.83 -4.75
C ARG A 198 -11.25 8.47 -4.15
N SER A 199 -12.32 7.70 -3.90
CA SER A 199 -13.48 8.20 -3.15
C SER A 199 -13.07 8.71 -1.75
N ARG A 200 -13.75 9.76 -1.30
CA ARG A 200 -13.32 10.54 -0.13
C ARG A 200 -13.54 9.78 1.18
N LEU A 201 -12.46 9.41 1.86
CA LEU A 201 -12.52 8.89 3.24
C LEU A 201 -12.93 10.02 4.22
N LEU A 202 -13.86 9.74 5.13
CA LEU A 202 -14.34 10.68 6.14
C LEU A 202 -14.24 10.10 7.55
N ALA A 203 -13.83 10.93 8.53
CA ALA A 203 -13.63 10.50 9.91
C ALA A 203 -14.92 10.10 10.66
N ASP A 204 -16.09 10.39 10.09
CA ASP A 204 -17.42 10.03 10.59
C ASP A 204 -18.05 8.80 9.91
N PHE A 205 -17.32 8.12 9.00
CA PHE A 205 -17.76 6.87 8.38
C PHE A 205 -18.21 5.82 9.41
N THR A 206 -19.32 5.13 9.12
CA THR A 206 -19.80 4.04 9.95
C THR A 206 -18.85 2.85 9.92
N LYS A 207 -19.00 1.94 10.90
CA LYS A 207 -18.25 0.67 10.95
C LYS A 207 -18.43 -0.20 9.69
N ALA A 208 -19.49 0.00 8.91
CA ALA A 208 -19.71 -0.69 7.65
C ALA A 208 -18.86 -0.06 6.52
N GLU A 209 -18.88 1.26 6.38
CA GLU A 209 -18.09 2.00 5.36
C GLU A 209 -16.58 1.87 5.62
N ILE A 210 -16.15 1.96 6.89
CA ILE A 210 -14.77 1.65 7.29
C ILE A 210 -14.40 0.20 6.94
N ALA A 211 -15.35 -0.75 7.01
CA ALA A 211 -15.11 -2.14 6.66
C ALA A 211 -15.11 -2.41 5.15
N SER A 212 -15.78 -1.59 4.33
CA SER A 212 -15.86 -1.73 2.86
C SER A 212 -14.89 -0.86 2.07
N ARG A 213 -14.26 0.16 2.67
CA ARG A 213 -13.29 1.07 2.02
C ARG A 213 -12.23 0.32 1.19
N ALA A 214 -11.86 0.86 0.02
CA ALA A 214 -10.83 0.26 -0.84
C ALA A 214 -9.46 0.93 -0.73
N PHE A 215 -9.36 2.22 -0.38
CA PHE A 215 -8.09 2.81 0.05
C PHE A 215 -7.69 2.25 1.42
N ARG A 216 -6.55 1.54 1.48
CA ARG A 216 -5.96 1.00 2.71
C ARG A 216 -4.44 1.02 2.66
N THR A 217 -3.80 1.89 3.42
CA THR A 217 -2.35 1.95 3.61
C THR A 217 -1.80 0.58 4.03
N SER A 218 -2.51 -0.13 4.91
CA SER A 218 -2.15 -1.47 5.39
C SER A 218 -2.23 -2.60 4.34
N VAL A 219 -2.63 -2.29 3.10
CA VAL A 219 -2.66 -3.18 1.92
C VAL A 219 -1.83 -2.60 0.76
N LEU A 220 -1.85 -1.28 0.57
CA LEU A 220 -1.20 -0.57 -0.53
C LEU A 220 0.29 -0.29 -0.26
N ALA A 221 0.62 0.11 0.98
CA ALA A 221 1.97 0.47 1.41
C ALA A 221 2.31 -0.12 2.81
N PRO A 222 2.30 -1.46 2.97
CA PRO A 222 2.92 -2.10 4.14
C PRO A 222 4.43 -1.81 4.25
N PHE A 223 5.06 -2.19 5.37
CA PHE A 223 6.52 -2.32 5.38
C PHE A 223 7.00 -3.30 4.30
N ALA A 224 8.19 -3.05 3.75
CA ALA A 224 8.75 -3.77 2.60
C ALA A 224 7.85 -3.79 1.34
N ALA A 225 6.86 -2.89 1.24
CA ALA A 225 5.95 -2.83 0.09
C ALA A 225 6.72 -2.79 -1.23
N ASN A 226 6.10 -3.35 -2.26
CA ASN A 226 6.65 -3.40 -3.60
C ASN A 226 5.55 -3.27 -4.66
N VAL A 227 5.93 -2.68 -5.78
CA VAL A 227 5.17 -2.74 -7.01
C VAL A 227 6.13 -3.23 -8.08
N GLU A 228 5.79 -4.35 -8.71
CA GLU A 228 6.63 -4.93 -9.74
C GLU A 228 6.00 -4.72 -11.11
N PHE A 229 6.74 -4.03 -11.97
CA PHE A 229 6.50 -4.08 -13.40
C PHE A 229 7.41 -5.17 -13.97
N ARG A 230 6.81 -6.25 -14.51
CA ARG A 230 7.36 -7.06 -15.68
C ARG A 230 6.94 -6.41 -18.61
N LEU A 231 7.88 -6.32 -19.62
CA LEU A 231 7.68 -6.14 -21.06
C LEU A 231 7.48 -7.52 -21.68
N LEU A 232 6.32 -8.12 -21.42
CA LEU A 232 5.97 -9.41 -22.00
C LEU A 232 5.75 -9.24 -23.49
N GLN A 233 6.52 -9.96 -24.29
CA GLN A 233 6.35 -10.00 -25.75
C GLN A 233 5.50 -11.21 -26.12
N ARG A 234 4.43 -11.02 -26.90
CA ARG A 234 3.66 -12.16 -27.43
C ARG A 234 4.51 -12.89 -28.47
N LYS A 235 4.63 -14.22 -28.37
CA LYS A 235 5.33 -15.12 -29.33
C LYS A 235 4.75 -15.13 -30.77
N ALA A 236 3.81 -14.24 -31.09
CA ALA A 236 3.19 -14.14 -32.40
C ALA A 236 4.00 -13.20 -33.32
N ARG A 237 3.67 -13.20 -34.62
CA ARG A 237 4.39 -12.44 -35.67
C ARG A 237 4.32 -10.92 -35.53
N ASP A 238 3.51 -10.44 -34.60
CA ASP A 238 3.00 -9.06 -34.57
C ASP A 238 3.79 -8.13 -33.63
N MET A 239 4.82 -8.66 -32.95
CA MET A 239 5.70 -7.93 -32.01
C MET A 239 4.96 -7.17 -30.88
N GLU A 240 3.75 -7.57 -30.52
CA GLU A 240 2.94 -6.87 -29.52
C GLU A 240 3.48 -7.09 -28.09
N TYR A 241 3.69 -5.97 -27.40
CA TYR A 241 4.11 -5.93 -25.99
C TYR A 241 2.95 -5.69 -25.04
N TYR A 242 2.99 -6.42 -23.93
CA TYR A 242 2.04 -6.41 -22.83
C TYR A 242 2.76 -6.11 -21.52
N VAL A 243 2.02 -5.53 -20.59
CA VAL A 243 2.43 -5.18 -19.24
C VAL A 243 1.51 -5.89 -18.26
N GLN A 244 2.15 -6.47 -17.24
CA GLN A 244 1.57 -7.01 -16.01
C GLN A 244 2.10 -6.16 -14.86
N ILE A 245 1.29 -5.96 -13.82
CA ILE A 245 1.73 -5.33 -12.58
C ILE A 245 1.47 -6.31 -11.44
N LEU A 246 2.47 -6.48 -10.56
CA LEU A 246 2.29 -7.12 -9.27
C LEU A 246 2.36 -6.07 -8.17
N VAL A 247 1.58 -6.27 -7.11
CA VAL A 247 1.50 -5.39 -5.95
C VAL A 247 1.70 -6.26 -4.71
N ASN A 248 2.78 -6.02 -3.97
CA ASN A 248 3.18 -6.83 -2.81
C ASN A 248 3.20 -8.33 -3.18
N GLU A 249 4.07 -8.64 -4.16
CA GLU A 249 4.31 -9.94 -4.81
C GLU A 249 3.11 -10.62 -5.49
N LYS A 250 1.94 -9.96 -5.59
CA LYS A 250 0.71 -10.58 -6.12
C LYS A 250 0.29 -9.95 -7.43
N GLU A 251 -0.08 -10.78 -8.40
CA GLU A 251 -0.69 -10.32 -9.64
C GLU A 251 -1.90 -9.43 -9.36
N ALA A 252 -1.89 -8.23 -9.92
CA ALA A 252 -2.95 -7.25 -9.75
C ALA A 252 -3.70 -7.03 -11.08
N GLU A 253 -5.02 -6.86 -11.00
CA GLU A 253 -5.79 -6.33 -12.11
C GLU A 253 -5.42 -4.86 -12.32
N ILE A 254 -4.94 -4.49 -13.52
CA ILE A 254 -4.50 -3.12 -13.77
C ILE A 254 -5.75 -2.24 -13.88
N PRO A 255 -5.93 -1.22 -13.01
CA PRO A 255 -7.11 -0.36 -13.03
C PRO A 255 -7.25 0.34 -14.38
N GLY A 256 -8.49 0.51 -14.86
CA GLY A 256 -8.77 1.05 -16.20
C GLY A 256 -8.59 0.04 -17.35
N CYS A 257 -7.70 -0.94 -17.22
CA CYS A 257 -7.54 -2.02 -18.20
C CYS A 257 -8.50 -3.20 -17.99
N GLY A 258 -8.97 -3.44 -16.76
CA GLY A 258 -9.93 -4.52 -16.44
C GLY A 258 -9.35 -5.94 -16.54
N ARG A 259 -8.02 -6.09 -16.42
CA ARG A 259 -7.27 -7.33 -16.67
C ARG A 259 -5.85 -7.27 -16.08
N ILE A 260 -5.26 -8.43 -15.80
CA ILE A 260 -3.87 -8.59 -15.32
C ILE A 260 -2.84 -8.22 -16.41
N PHE A 261 -3.14 -8.51 -17.68
CA PHE A 261 -2.25 -8.23 -18.82
C PHE A 261 -2.84 -7.17 -19.76
N CYS A 262 -2.27 -5.98 -19.79
CA CYS A 262 -2.70 -4.88 -20.65
C CYS A 262 -1.66 -4.57 -21.74
N LYS A 263 -2.07 -4.11 -22.94
CA LYS A 263 -1.08 -3.74 -23.98
C LYS A 263 -0.32 -2.49 -23.55
N LEU A 264 0.98 -2.41 -23.85
CA LEU A 264 1.78 -1.22 -23.56
C LEU A 264 1.18 0.04 -24.22
N SER A 265 0.65 -0.08 -25.45
CA SER A 265 -0.02 1.00 -26.17
C SER A 265 -1.40 1.38 -25.63
N ASP A 266 -2.10 0.48 -24.92
CA ASP A 266 -3.32 0.83 -24.20
C ASP A 266 -3.00 1.64 -22.93
N LEU A 267 -1.93 1.26 -22.21
CA LEU A 267 -1.44 2.01 -21.05
C LEU A 267 -0.88 3.39 -21.40
N GLU A 268 -0.17 3.55 -22.52
CA GLU A 268 0.28 4.88 -22.97
C GLU A 268 -0.92 5.81 -23.25
N ARG A 269 -2.03 5.26 -23.76
CA ARG A 269 -3.26 6.03 -23.97
C ARG A 269 -3.94 6.35 -22.64
N GLN A 270 -4.04 5.39 -21.72
CA GLN A 270 -4.67 5.57 -20.41
C GLN A 270 -3.94 6.62 -19.56
N TRP A 271 -2.60 6.59 -19.53
CA TRP A 271 -1.79 7.52 -18.74
C TRP A 271 -1.27 8.71 -19.56
N HIS A 272 -1.83 8.99 -20.74
CA HIS A 272 -1.32 10.01 -21.66
C HIS A 272 -1.11 11.38 -21.01
N TYR A 273 -2.08 11.85 -20.21
CA TYR A 273 -1.97 13.11 -19.46
C TYR A 273 -0.74 13.12 -18.54
N TYR A 274 -0.56 12.08 -17.72
CA TYR A 274 0.60 11.93 -16.84
C TYR A 274 1.91 11.77 -17.61
N LEU A 275 1.91 11.09 -18.76
CA LEU A 275 3.11 10.83 -19.55
C LEU A 275 3.53 12.01 -20.47
N LYS A 276 2.63 12.95 -20.78
CA LYS A 276 2.86 14.00 -21.79
C LYS A 276 2.40 15.42 -21.46
N THR A 277 1.44 15.61 -20.55
CA THR A 277 0.76 16.91 -20.35
C THR A 277 1.00 17.52 -18.97
N TYR A 278 1.04 16.71 -17.92
CA TYR A 278 1.26 17.15 -16.54
C TYR A 278 2.60 17.90 -16.36
N ASP A 279 2.60 19.04 -15.67
CA ASP A 279 3.82 19.81 -15.40
C ASP A 279 4.11 19.89 -13.90
N PHE A 280 4.96 18.97 -13.44
CA PHE A 280 5.46 18.93 -12.07
C PHE A 280 6.12 20.25 -11.62
N GLN A 281 6.78 20.99 -12.52
CA GLN A 281 7.44 22.24 -12.16
C GLN A 281 6.44 23.39 -12.04
N GLN A 282 5.31 23.33 -12.74
CA GLN A 282 4.22 24.30 -12.58
C GLN A 282 3.39 24.00 -11.31
N ASP A 283 3.02 22.73 -11.12
CA ASP A 283 2.03 22.33 -10.12
C ASP A 283 2.62 22.11 -8.70
N CYS A 284 3.94 22.22 -8.53
CA CYS A 284 4.65 22.11 -7.26
C CYS A 284 5.39 23.40 -6.82
N GLN A 285 4.91 24.58 -7.24
CA GLN A 285 5.39 25.91 -6.80
C GLN A 285 4.62 26.45 -5.59
#